data_AF-A0A534VTV5-F1
#
_entry.id   AF-A0A534VTV5-F1
#
_cell.length_a   1.000
_cell.length_b   1.000
_cell.length_c   1.000
_cell.angle_alpha   90.00
_cell.angle_beta   90.00
_cell.angle_gamma   90.00
#
_symmetry.space_group_name_H-M   'P 1'
#
loop_
_entity.id
_entity.type
_entity.pdbx_description
1 polymer ?
#
loop_
_entity_poly.entity_id
_entity_poly.type
_entity_poly.pdbx_seq_one_letter_code
_entity_poly.pdbx_strand_id
1 'polypeptide(L)'
;MDRRVRGAARAPRRDQLGVPLFRVLHRALHRLLDVLRPARVHGERRRADRAHLLRGPAFLVRRHPARRRAPGAPGHQLRGADADGPAAVLEPARRARAAVPPDRTPGWPRLNVSLLAVALVASGAACTRRTGEYVVHRSNGPIAIDGVLAEAAWDRAERAGPFVRSLDGKPCTAQTVARLLWDDDNLYLAFQAEDPDISTPFTRDDEALYTSNVVEIFLNPSGDLRRYDEIELAPSNALFDASFTGRRQGMDLSWSSGARHAVHLDGTLNDSRDVDRGWTAELAIPFANLTGMPRPRPRRGDTWRFNLYRLRQGPGQPGEGQAYSPPMVGDFHALDRFATLRFDD
;
A
#
# COMPACT_ATOMS: atom_id res chain seq x y z
N MET A 1 46.68 -55.98 19.88
CA MET A 1 46.71 -54.52 20.06
C MET A 1 47.09 -53.89 18.73
N ASP A 2 46.39 -52.97 18.09
CA ASP A 2 45.05 -52.41 18.28
C ASP A 2 44.68 -51.72 16.96
N ARG A 3 43.42 -51.79 16.56
CA ARG A 3 42.89 -51.20 15.32
C ARG A 3 42.74 -49.68 15.52
N ARG A 4 43.17 -48.86 14.55
CA ARG A 4 42.68 -47.47 14.42
C ARG A 4 42.05 -47.23 13.06
N VAL A 5 40.73 -47.31 13.09
CA VAL A 5 39.76 -46.83 12.11
C VAL A 5 39.86 -45.29 12.04
N ARG A 6 40.09 -44.71 10.86
CA ARG A 6 39.86 -43.27 10.61
C ARG A 6 38.38 -43.08 10.26
N GLY A 7 37.63 -42.51 11.20
CA GLY A 7 36.22 -42.15 11.01
C GLY A 7 36.05 -40.98 10.06
N ALA A 8 35.13 -41.13 9.10
CA ALA A 8 34.63 -40.05 8.25
C ALA A 8 33.76 -39.10 9.09
N ALA A 9 34.11 -37.81 9.08
CA ALA A 9 33.30 -36.76 9.67
C ALA A 9 32.07 -36.50 8.78
N ARG A 10 30.88 -36.89 9.25
CA ARG A 10 29.59 -36.45 8.71
C ARG A 10 29.34 -35.01 9.16
N ALA A 11 29.15 -34.11 8.20
CA ALA A 11 28.61 -32.77 8.45
C ALA A 11 27.14 -32.86 8.92
N PRO A 12 26.71 -32.10 9.93
CA PRO A 12 25.32 -32.07 10.32
C PRO A 12 24.49 -31.25 9.33
N ARG A 13 23.34 -31.82 8.94
CA ARG A 13 22.27 -31.15 8.19
C ARG A 13 21.80 -29.92 8.95
N ARG A 14 21.76 -28.76 8.28
CA ARG A 14 21.07 -27.56 8.75
C ARG A 14 19.57 -27.75 8.51
N ASP A 15 18.84 -28.10 9.57
CA ASP A 15 17.39 -28.03 9.58
C ASP A 15 16.91 -26.59 9.72
N GLN A 16 15.80 -26.37 9.02
CA GLN A 16 15.04 -25.14 8.85
C GLN A 16 14.38 -24.71 10.16
N LEU A 17 14.77 -23.57 10.74
CA LEU A 17 13.92 -22.77 11.62
C LEU A 17 14.35 -21.29 11.52
N GLY A 18 13.96 -20.65 10.43
CA GLY A 18 14.11 -19.20 10.25
C GLY A 18 12.78 -18.49 10.45
N VAL A 19 12.29 -18.39 11.68
CA VAL A 19 11.35 -17.30 11.99
C VAL A 19 12.23 -16.04 12.08
N PRO A 20 12.05 -15.02 11.23
CA PRO A 20 12.91 -13.86 11.27
C PRO A 20 12.79 -13.21 12.64
N LEU A 21 13.92 -13.07 13.33
CA LEU A 21 14.09 -12.47 14.67
C LEU A 21 13.34 -11.14 14.82
N PHE A 22 13.14 -10.43 13.69
CA PHE A 22 12.28 -9.26 13.55
C PHE A 22 10.82 -9.47 14.01
N ARG A 23 10.16 -10.58 13.66
CA ARG A 23 8.78 -10.86 14.11
C ARG A 23 8.70 -11.06 15.62
N VAL A 24 9.78 -11.56 16.22
CA VAL A 24 9.86 -11.80 17.67
C VAL A 24 10.15 -10.50 18.41
N LEU A 25 11.12 -9.71 17.94
CA LEU A 25 11.48 -8.42 18.53
C LEU A 25 10.37 -7.37 18.38
N HIS A 26 9.71 -7.32 17.22
CA HIS A 26 8.60 -6.39 16.97
C HIS A 26 7.36 -6.74 17.83
N ARG A 27 7.02 -8.02 17.96
CA ARG A 27 5.93 -8.46 18.87
C ARG A 27 6.29 -8.25 20.34
N ALA A 28 7.54 -8.41 20.74
CA ALA A 28 7.99 -8.19 22.12
C ALA A 28 7.94 -6.71 22.52
N LEU A 29 8.31 -5.80 21.61
CA LEU A 29 8.25 -4.35 21.82
C LEU A 29 6.79 -3.86 21.93
N HIS A 30 5.88 -4.40 21.12
CA HIS A 30 4.45 -4.03 21.17
C HIS A 30 3.71 -4.60 22.38
N ARG A 31 4.09 -5.79 22.88
CA ARG A 31 3.57 -6.29 24.16
C ARG A 31 3.94 -5.39 25.33
N LEU A 32 5.10 -4.72 25.28
CA LEU A 32 5.50 -3.76 26.30
C LEU A 32 4.64 -2.48 26.25
N LEU A 33 4.23 -2.05 25.06
CA LEU A 33 3.36 -0.88 24.85
C LEU A 33 1.89 -1.15 25.23
N ASP A 34 1.39 -2.37 25.00
CA ASP A 34 0.05 -2.79 25.47
C ASP A 34 -0.06 -2.78 27.01
N VAL A 35 1.03 -3.07 27.72
CA VAL A 35 1.10 -3.04 29.20
C VAL A 35 1.09 -1.60 29.75
N LEU A 36 1.47 -0.61 28.93
CA LEU A 36 1.55 0.80 29.33
C LEU A 36 0.30 1.62 28.95
N ARG A 37 -0.77 0.98 28.46
CA ARG A 37 -2.04 1.66 28.16
C ARG A 37 -2.69 2.20 29.45
N PRO A 38 -2.95 3.52 29.57
CA PRO A 38 -3.84 4.01 30.61
C PRO A 38 -5.27 3.50 30.37
N ALA A 39 -6.04 3.35 31.44
CA ALA A 39 -7.40 2.84 31.42
C ALA A 39 -8.29 3.68 30.48
N ARG A 40 -9.10 2.98 29.67
CA ARG A 40 -10.05 3.54 28.70
C ARG A 40 -10.90 4.65 29.32
N VAL A 41 -10.71 5.89 28.84
CA VAL A 41 -11.70 6.96 28.99
C VAL A 41 -12.47 7.04 27.67
N HIS A 42 -13.57 6.28 27.58
CA HIS A 42 -14.46 6.27 26.40
C HIS A 42 -15.92 6.23 26.86
N GLY A 43 -16.50 7.41 27.07
CA GLY A 43 -17.91 7.58 27.43
C GLY A 43 -18.68 8.60 26.59
N GLU A 44 -18.05 9.47 25.80
CA GLU A 44 -18.75 10.63 25.23
C GLU A 44 -18.54 10.90 23.73
N ARG A 45 -17.85 10.02 22.99
CA ARG A 45 -17.61 10.21 21.54
C ARG A 45 -18.84 9.98 20.63
N ARG A 46 -20.05 9.75 21.18
CA ARG A 46 -21.29 9.58 20.38
C ARG A 46 -22.26 10.77 20.39
N ARG A 47 -22.02 11.82 21.19
CA ARG A 47 -22.98 12.93 21.32
C ARG A 47 -22.64 14.17 20.50
N ALA A 48 -21.38 14.40 20.14
CA ALA A 48 -20.98 15.58 19.37
C ALA A 48 -21.44 15.52 17.90
N ASP A 49 -21.47 14.34 17.28
CA ASP A 49 -21.84 14.19 15.86
C ASP A 49 -23.35 14.33 15.58
N ARG A 50 -24.20 14.26 16.62
CA ARG A 50 -25.66 14.33 16.44
C ARG A 50 -26.20 15.76 16.36
N ALA A 51 -25.43 16.78 16.74
CA ALA A 51 -25.90 18.16 16.77
C ALA A 51 -25.77 18.89 15.42
N HIS A 52 -24.96 18.38 14.48
CA HIS A 52 -24.77 18.99 13.15
C HIS A 52 -25.49 18.28 11.99
N LEU A 53 -26.25 17.21 12.25
CA LEU A 53 -26.94 16.42 11.21
C LEU A 53 -28.43 16.73 11.02
N LEU A 54 -28.98 17.77 11.65
CA LEU A 54 -30.37 18.18 11.47
C LEU A 54 -30.49 19.38 10.52
N ARG A 55 -30.13 19.19 9.23
CA ARG A 55 -30.66 19.90 8.05
C ARG A 55 -29.87 19.50 6.78
N GLY A 56 -30.29 18.40 6.15
CA GLY A 56 -29.84 17.96 4.84
C GLY A 56 -30.69 16.77 4.38
N PRO A 57 -31.04 16.64 3.08
CA PRO A 57 -32.00 15.64 2.65
C PRO A 57 -31.42 14.23 2.82
N ALA A 58 -32.25 13.30 3.28
CA ALA A 58 -31.89 11.91 3.51
C ALA A 58 -31.44 11.23 2.21
N PHE A 59 -30.15 10.91 2.10
CA PHE A 59 -29.64 10.04 1.05
C PHE A 59 -29.94 8.58 1.42
N LEU A 60 -31.02 8.06 0.83
CA LEU A 60 -31.33 6.64 0.81
C LEU A 60 -30.24 5.93 -0.03
N VAL A 61 -29.51 5.02 0.59
CA VAL A 61 -28.65 4.06 -0.12
C VAL A 61 -29.53 3.21 -1.04
N ARG A 62 -29.59 3.55 -2.33
CA ARG A 62 -30.21 2.69 -3.35
C ARG A 62 -29.27 1.53 -3.63
N ARG A 63 -29.56 0.37 -3.04
CA ARG A 63 -29.03 -0.91 -3.50
C ARG A 63 -29.58 -1.18 -4.91
N HIS A 64 -28.70 -1.23 -5.91
CA HIS A 64 -29.05 -1.75 -7.23
C HIS A 64 -29.33 -3.26 -7.13
N PRO A 65 -30.48 -3.76 -7.63
CA PRO A 65 -30.75 -5.19 -7.64
C PRO A 65 -29.96 -5.91 -8.76
N ALA A 66 -29.55 -7.14 -8.48
CA ALA A 66 -28.92 -8.04 -9.45
C ALA A 66 -29.85 -8.29 -10.66
N ARG A 67 -29.30 -8.21 -11.87
CA ARG A 67 -30.02 -8.58 -13.10
C ARG A 67 -30.36 -10.07 -13.07
N ARG A 68 -31.63 -10.40 -12.81
CA ARG A 68 -32.23 -11.71 -13.10
C ARG A 68 -32.61 -11.77 -14.58
N ARG A 69 -32.18 -12.81 -15.29
CA ARG A 69 -32.78 -13.24 -16.56
C ARG A 69 -34.19 -13.78 -16.28
N ALA A 70 -35.18 -13.34 -17.05
CA ALA A 70 -36.55 -13.85 -17.01
C ALA A 70 -36.73 -15.06 -17.95
N PRO A 71 -37.67 -15.98 -17.68
CA PRO A 71 -37.93 -17.20 -18.45
C PRO A 71 -39.19 -17.16 -19.36
N GLY A 72 -39.18 -17.99 -20.42
CA GLY A 72 -40.32 -18.52 -21.20
C GLY A 72 -40.71 -17.72 -22.47
N ALA A 73 -41.14 -18.27 -23.62
CA ALA A 73 -41.33 -19.60 -24.24
C ALA A 73 -41.84 -19.32 -25.71
N PRO A 74 -42.32 -20.26 -26.58
CA PRO A 74 -42.27 -21.73 -26.61
C PRO A 74 -41.84 -22.36 -27.98
N GLY A 75 -41.47 -23.64 -27.93
CA GLY A 75 -41.98 -24.71 -28.81
C GLY A 75 -41.62 -24.75 -30.31
N HIS A 76 -40.71 -25.66 -30.68
CA HIS A 76 -40.97 -26.58 -31.79
C HIS A 76 -40.36 -27.95 -31.47
N GLN A 77 -41.22 -28.97 -31.53
CA GLN A 77 -40.91 -30.40 -31.42
C GLN A 77 -39.95 -30.84 -32.52
N LEU A 78 -39.14 -31.88 -32.22
CA LEU A 78 -39.04 -33.16 -32.96
C LEU A 78 -38.14 -34.11 -32.13
N ARG A 79 -38.70 -35.17 -31.54
CA ARG A 79 -38.37 -36.62 -31.75
C ARG A 79 -36.91 -36.87 -32.22
N GLY A 80 -36.09 -37.75 -31.65
CA GLY A 80 -36.23 -38.89 -30.75
C GLY A 80 -34.93 -39.73 -30.86
N ALA A 81 -34.88 -40.85 -30.13
CA ALA A 81 -33.85 -41.92 -30.16
C ALA A 81 -32.64 -41.78 -29.21
N ASP A 82 -32.82 -42.38 -28.02
CA ASP A 82 -32.09 -43.52 -27.45
C ASP A 82 -30.56 -43.70 -27.61
N ALA A 83 -30.00 -44.12 -26.45
CA ALA A 83 -28.99 -45.16 -26.23
C ALA A 83 -27.51 -44.77 -26.01
N ASP A 84 -27.06 -45.09 -24.78
CA ASP A 84 -25.83 -45.80 -24.38
C ASP A 84 -24.43 -45.17 -24.62
N GLY A 85 -23.66 -45.03 -23.52
CA GLY A 85 -22.18 -45.12 -23.54
C GLY A 85 -21.72 -46.59 -23.41
N PRO A 86 -20.45 -46.91 -23.06
CA PRO A 86 -19.19 -46.16 -23.11
C PRO A 86 -18.02 -46.95 -23.80
N ALA A 87 -16.85 -46.30 -23.92
CA ALA A 87 -15.47 -46.84 -23.90
C ALA A 87 -14.88 -47.70 -25.05
N ALA A 88 -13.60 -47.37 -25.31
CA ALA A 88 -12.48 -48.16 -25.85
C ALA A 88 -12.36 -48.36 -27.37
N VAL A 89 -11.23 -47.91 -27.96
CA VAL A 89 -10.23 -48.76 -28.67
C VAL A 89 -8.90 -47.98 -28.81
N LEU A 90 -7.81 -48.71 -28.60
CA LEU A 90 -6.39 -48.34 -28.58
C LEU A 90 -5.76 -48.16 -29.99
N GLU A 91 -4.75 -47.27 -30.05
CA GLU A 91 -3.60 -47.09 -30.99
C GLU A 91 -2.97 -48.38 -31.59
N PRO A 92 -1.95 -48.36 -32.51
CA PRO A 92 -1.23 -47.25 -33.18
C PRO A 92 -0.92 -47.43 -34.70
N ALA A 93 -0.53 -46.34 -35.40
CA ALA A 93 0.16 -46.43 -36.70
C ALA A 93 1.63 -45.96 -36.60
N ARG A 94 2.55 -46.86 -36.95
CA ARG A 94 4.01 -46.68 -36.96
C ARG A 94 4.51 -46.12 -38.30
N ARG A 95 5.52 -45.25 -38.19
CA ARG A 95 6.73 -45.08 -39.05
C ARG A 95 6.58 -44.62 -40.51
N ALA A 96 7.20 -43.47 -40.80
CA ALA A 96 8.24 -43.35 -41.83
C ALA A 96 9.21 -42.19 -41.49
N ARG A 97 10.51 -42.48 -41.48
CA ARG A 97 11.64 -41.51 -41.48
C ARG A 97 12.30 -41.56 -42.86
N ALA A 98 12.67 -40.41 -43.41
CA ALA A 98 13.78 -40.14 -44.36
C ALA A 98 13.47 -38.81 -45.08
N ALA A 99 14.39 -37.94 -45.50
CA ALA A 99 15.82 -37.75 -45.31
C ALA A 99 16.11 -36.28 -45.71
N VAL A 100 17.12 -35.66 -45.10
CA VAL A 100 17.59 -34.29 -45.38
C VAL A 100 18.59 -34.33 -46.54
N PRO A 101 18.48 -33.47 -47.57
CA PRO A 101 19.56 -33.23 -48.53
C PRO A 101 20.45 -32.04 -48.12
N PRO A 102 21.74 -32.03 -48.50
CA PRO A 102 22.71 -31.05 -48.04
C PRO A 102 22.77 -29.77 -48.89
N ASP A 103 23.12 -28.71 -48.17
CA ASP A 103 23.81 -27.46 -48.52
C ASP A 103 24.06 -27.11 -50.01
N ARG A 104 23.51 -25.97 -50.43
CA ARG A 104 24.05 -25.13 -51.51
C ARG A 104 23.93 -23.66 -51.10
N THR A 105 25.06 -23.05 -50.82
CA THR A 105 25.24 -21.61 -50.64
C THR A 105 25.26 -20.89 -51.99
N PRO A 106 24.58 -19.73 -52.11
CA PRO A 106 24.99 -18.69 -53.04
C PRO A 106 25.56 -17.50 -52.24
N GLY A 107 26.77 -17.08 -52.60
CA GLY A 107 27.47 -15.95 -52.00
C GLY A 107 26.80 -14.61 -52.29
N TRP A 108 26.76 -13.76 -51.27
CA TRP A 108 26.35 -12.36 -51.36
C TRP A 108 27.57 -11.47 -51.13
N PRO A 109 27.70 -10.33 -51.85
CA PRO A 109 28.90 -9.52 -51.84
C PRO A 109 29.13 -8.88 -50.47
N ARG A 110 30.41 -8.79 -50.11
CA ARG A 110 30.90 -8.16 -48.88
C ARG A 110 30.60 -6.65 -48.92
N LEU A 111 29.60 -6.22 -48.17
CA LEU A 111 29.43 -4.83 -47.77
C LEU A 111 30.30 -4.58 -46.53
N ASN A 112 31.36 -3.79 -46.72
CA ASN A 112 32.14 -3.20 -45.64
C ASN A 112 31.24 -2.24 -44.86
N VAL A 113 30.64 -2.70 -43.76
CA VAL A 113 30.03 -1.82 -42.77
C VAL A 113 31.10 -1.50 -41.73
N SER A 114 31.81 -0.40 -41.99
CA SER A 114 32.70 0.23 -41.04
C SER A 114 31.99 0.44 -39.70
N LEU A 115 32.70 0.06 -38.64
CA LEU A 115 32.42 0.35 -37.23
C LEU A 115 31.83 1.74 -37.02
N LEU A 116 30.57 1.79 -36.57
CA LEU A 116 30.07 2.89 -35.75
C LEU A 116 29.56 2.28 -34.44
N ALA A 117 30.51 1.96 -33.56
CA ALA A 117 30.21 1.71 -32.16
C ALA A 117 29.77 3.04 -31.54
N VAL A 118 28.48 3.37 -31.64
CA VAL A 118 27.89 4.42 -30.81
C VAL A 118 27.87 3.85 -29.40
N ALA A 119 28.90 4.19 -28.63
CA ALA A 119 28.88 4.02 -27.19
C ALA A 119 27.75 4.91 -26.65
N LEU A 120 26.58 4.31 -26.47
CA LEU A 120 25.55 4.87 -25.60
C LEU A 120 26.14 4.81 -24.18
N VAL A 121 26.93 5.82 -23.83
CA VAL A 121 27.16 6.14 -22.43
C VAL A 121 25.80 6.61 -21.95
N ALA A 122 24.97 5.66 -21.53
CA ALA A 122 23.89 5.95 -20.61
C ALA A 122 24.60 6.54 -19.39
N SER A 123 24.65 7.87 -19.34
CA SER A 123 24.90 8.58 -18.11
C SER A 123 23.79 8.15 -17.17
N GLY A 124 24.05 7.06 -16.43
CA GLY A 124 23.50 6.83 -15.13
C GLY A 124 24.00 7.98 -14.27
N ALA A 125 23.41 9.16 -14.48
CA ALA A 125 23.06 9.98 -13.35
C ALA A 125 22.22 9.04 -12.49
N ALA A 126 22.89 8.38 -11.56
CA ALA A 126 22.29 8.09 -10.29
C ALA A 126 21.74 9.45 -9.85
N CYS A 127 20.49 9.70 -10.22
CA CYS A 127 19.67 10.68 -9.56
C CYS A 127 19.60 10.08 -8.16
N THR A 128 20.59 10.41 -7.35
CA THR A 128 20.47 10.41 -5.91
C THR A 128 19.21 11.20 -5.69
N ARG A 129 18.09 10.49 -5.49
CA ARG A 129 16.80 11.09 -5.21
C ARG A 129 17.07 11.89 -3.95
N ARG A 130 17.35 13.18 -4.13
CA ARG A 130 17.53 14.15 -3.05
C ARG A 130 16.33 13.87 -2.16
N THR A 131 16.56 13.52 -0.88
CA THR A 131 15.50 13.17 0.08
C THR A 131 14.31 14.08 -0.18
N GLY A 132 13.25 13.48 -0.74
CA GLY A 132 12.38 14.13 -1.73
C GLY A 132 11.73 15.37 -1.16
N GLU A 133 11.88 16.51 -1.84
CA GLU A 133 10.90 17.58 -1.67
C GLU A 133 9.63 17.14 -2.41
N TYR A 134 8.48 17.32 -1.78
CA TYR A 134 7.16 17.19 -2.39
C TYR A 134 6.50 18.55 -2.36
N VAL A 135 6.01 19.03 -3.50
CA VAL A 135 5.27 20.30 -3.58
C VAL A 135 3.78 20.02 -3.43
N VAL A 136 3.20 20.50 -2.34
CA VAL A 136 1.76 20.41 -2.09
C VAL A 136 1.07 21.65 -2.64
N HIS A 137 0.35 21.46 -3.73
CA HIS A 137 -0.37 22.52 -4.43
C HIS A 137 -1.74 22.76 -3.81
N ARG A 138 -2.21 24.01 -3.90
CA ARG A 138 -3.53 24.36 -3.42
C ARG A 138 -4.60 23.68 -4.27
N SER A 139 -5.65 23.19 -3.63
CA SER A 139 -6.79 22.63 -4.34
C SER A 139 -7.52 23.74 -5.10
N ASN A 140 -7.88 23.46 -6.35
CA ASN A 140 -8.64 24.37 -7.21
C ASN A 140 -10.16 24.15 -7.11
N GLY A 141 -10.61 23.30 -6.19
CA GLY A 141 -12.01 22.96 -5.97
C GLY A 141 -12.21 22.15 -4.68
N PRO A 142 -13.46 21.86 -4.31
CA PRO A 142 -13.74 20.99 -3.18
C PRO A 142 -13.24 19.56 -3.45
N ILE A 143 -12.77 18.90 -2.41
CA ILE A 143 -12.46 17.46 -2.41
C ILE A 143 -13.56 16.76 -1.61
N ALA A 144 -14.30 15.84 -2.24
CA ALA A 144 -15.19 14.96 -1.51
C ALA A 144 -14.35 13.84 -0.89
N ILE A 145 -14.50 13.60 0.40
CA ILE A 145 -13.78 12.50 1.07
C ILE A 145 -14.68 11.28 1.03
N ASP A 146 -14.64 10.55 -0.08
CA ASP A 146 -15.44 9.34 -0.31
C ASP A 146 -14.60 8.11 -0.68
N GLY A 147 -13.27 8.29 -0.77
CA GLY A 147 -12.30 7.25 -1.07
C GLY A 147 -12.06 7.12 -2.58
N VAL A 148 -12.75 7.88 -3.43
CA VAL A 148 -12.66 7.81 -4.88
C VAL A 148 -12.00 9.06 -5.41
N LEU A 149 -10.81 8.91 -6.01
CA LEU A 149 -10.02 10.03 -6.54
C LEU A 149 -10.56 10.51 -7.90
N ALA A 150 -11.80 10.97 -7.95
CA ALA A 150 -12.49 11.40 -9.18
C ALA A 150 -12.37 12.91 -9.45
N GLU A 151 -12.00 13.70 -8.45
CA GLU A 151 -11.87 15.14 -8.56
C GLU A 151 -10.69 15.54 -9.44
N ALA A 152 -10.94 16.46 -10.38
CA ALA A 152 -9.91 17.03 -11.25
C ALA A 152 -8.79 17.76 -10.49
N ALA A 153 -8.99 18.09 -9.22
CA ALA A 153 -7.95 18.63 -8.36
C ALA A 153 -6.79 17.62 -8.18
N TRP A 154 -7.10 16.33 -8.07
CA TRP A 154 -6.09 15.27 -7.93
C TRP A 154 -5.19 15.12 -9.15
N ASP A 155 -5.66 15.50 -10.33
CA ASP A 155 -4.85 15.46 -11.56
C ASP A 155 -3.69 16.47 -11.56
N ARG A 156 -3.79 17.53 -10.72
CA ARG A 156 -2.76 18.55 -10.56
C ARG A 156 -1.81 18.28 -9.40
N ALA A 157 -2.16 17.36 -8.51
CA ALA A 157 -1.31 17.01 -7.40
C ALA A 157 -0.06 16.29 -7.89
N GLU A 158 1.09 16.61 -7.30
CA GLU A 158 2.31 15.84 -7.56
C GLU A 158 2.10 14.37 -7.13
N ARG A 159 2.75 13.44 -7.81
CA ARG A 159 2.70 12.03 -7.44
C ARG A 159 3.81 11.70 -6.45
N ALA A 160 3.44 11.45 -5.19
CA ALA A 160 4.33 10.90 -4.17
C ALA A 160 4.48 9.39 -4.40
N GLY A 161 5.47 9.00 -5.20
CA GLY A 161 5.77 7.60 -5.46
C GLY A 161 6.66 7.38 -6.68
N PRO A 162 6.88 6.13 -7.11
CA PRO A 162 6.46 4.90 -6.42
C PRO A 162 7.06 4.81 -5.01
N PHE A 163 6.36 4.16 -4.09
CA PHE A 163 6.94 3.81 -2.80
C PHE A 163 7.98 2.72 -2.97
N VAL A 164 8.93 2.68 -2.05
CA VAL A 164 9.98 1.64 -2.01
C VAL A 164 9.99 0.99 -0.63
N ARG A 165 10.58 -0.19 -0.54
CA ARG A 165 10.72 -0.91 0.73
C ARG A 165 11.47 -0.05 1.73
N SER A 166 10.89 0.09 2.92
CA SER A 166 11.39 0.98 3.96
C SER A 166 12.75 0.59 4.53
N LEU A 167 13.10 -0.70 4.46
CA LEU A 167 14.33 -1.25 5.03
C LEU A 167 15.56 -1.11 4.12
N ASP A 168 15.39 -1.26 2.81
CA ASP A 168 16.50 -1.38 1.87
C ASP A 168 16.31 -0.57 0.57
N GLY A 169 15.24 0.22 0.46
CA GLY A 169 14.97 1.07 -0.70
C GLY A 169 14.65 0.31 -2.00
N LYS A 170 14.48 -1.02 -1.93
CA LYS A 170 14.17 -1.85 -3.10
C LYS A 170 12.72 -1.69 -3.54
N PRO A 171 12.38 -2.05 -4.79
CA PRO A 171 10.99 -2.07 -5.24
C PRO A 171 10.08 -2.89 -4.32
N CYS A 172 8.86 -2.40 -4.09
CA CYS A 172 7.81 -3.10 -3.37
C CYS A 172 7.17 -4.21 -4.22
N THR A 173 6.57 -5.19 -3.55
CA THR A 173 5.86 -6.31 -4.21
C THR A 173 4.48 -5.93 -4.76
N ALA A 174 3.83 -4.93 -4.15
CA ALA A 174 2.62 -4.30 -4.65
C ALA A 174 2.78 -2.79 -4.45
N GLN A 175 2.54 -1.98 -5.48
CA GLN A 175 2.88 -0.56 -5.41
C GLN A 175 1.89 0.28 -4.60
N THR A 176 2.43 1.35 -4.03
CA THR A 176 1.65 2.39 -3.38
C THR A 176 2.11 3.73 -3.89
N VAL A 177 1.14 4.61 -4.13
CA VAL A 177 1.38 6.00 -4.50
C VAL A 177 0.46 6.88 -3.69
N ALA A 178 0.88 8.12 -3.49
CA ALA A 178 0.05 9.10 -2.84
C ALA A 178 0.03 10.43 -3.60
N ARG A 179 -0.94 11.27 -3.26
CA ARG A 179 -1.10 12.65 -3.72
C ARG A 179 -1.53 13.49 -2.53
N LEU A 180 -1.04 14.72 -2.47
CA LEU A 180 -1.40 15.68 -1.44
C LEU A 180 -1.82 16.98 -2.10
N LEU A 181 -2.82 17.62 -1.50
CA LEU A 181 -3.29 18.96 -1.84
C LEU A 181 -3.53 19.71 -0.52
N TRP A 182 -3.76 21.01 -0.59
CA TRP A 182 -4.16 21.78 0.59
C TRP A 182 -5.16 22.88 0.25
N ASP A 183 -5.89 23.38 1.24
CA ASP A 183 -6.67 24.61 1.13
C ASP A 183 -6.47 25.50 2.36
N ASP A 184 -7.42 26.37 2.67
CA ASP A 184 -7.31 27.26 3.83
C ASP A 184 -7.41 26.54 5.18
N ASP A 185 -8.03 25.36 5.20
CA ASP A 185 -8.45 24.67 6.42
C ASP A 185 -7.83 23.27 6.56
N ASN A 186 -7.52 22.60 5.46
CA ASN A 186 -7.14 21.19 5.43
C ASN A 186 -5.88 20.91 4.61
N LEU A 187 -5.12 19.92 5.09
CA LEU A 187 -4.25 19.10 4.24
C LEU A 187 -5.08 17.91 3.72
N TYR A 188 -5.12 17.75 2.40
CA TYR A 188 -5.73 16.61 1.75
C TYR A 188 -4.67 15.58 1.37
N LEU A 189 -4.99 14.31 1.55
CA LEU A 189 -4.13 13.19 1.23
C LEU A 189 -4.95 12.10 0.57
N ALA A 190 -4.42 11.54 -0.52
CA ALA A 190 -4.98 10.37 -1.16
C ALA A 190 -3.90 9.31 -1.35
N PHE A 191 -4.20 8.06 -0.98
CA PHE A 191 -3.39 6.89 -1.29
C PHE A 191 -4.08 6.04 -2.34
N GLN A 192 -3.28 5.45 -3.22
CA GLN A 192 -3.68 4.35 -4.09
C GLN A 192 -2.72 3.19 -3.82
N ALA A 193 -3.26 2.10 -3.30
CA ALA A 193 -2.51 0.95 -2.81
C ALA A 193 -2.92 -0.29 -3.59
N GLU A 194 -2.03 -0.79 -4.45
CA GLU A 194 -2.22 -2.10 -5.09
C GLU A 194 -2.19 -3.17 -4.00
N ASP A 195 -3.16 -4.08 -4.00
CA ASP A 195 -3.18 -5.21 -3.10
C ASP A 195 -3.98 -6.35 -3.71
N PRO A 196 -3.36 -7.52 -4.01
CA PRO A 196 -4.08 -8.67 -4.53
C PRO A 196 -4.85 -9.46 -3.46
N ASP A 197 -4.73 -9.09 -2.18
CA ASP A 197 -5.41 -9.75 -1.06
C ASP A 197 -5.63 -8.72 0.06
N ILE A 198 -6.69 -7.92 -0.07
CA ILE A 198 -6.99 -6.83 0.86
C ILE A 198 -7.47 -7.43 2.18
N SER A 199 -6.64 -7.33 3.21
CA SER A 199 -6.97 -7.88 4.53
C SER A 199 -6.62 -6.94 5.68
N THR A 200 -7.47 -6.91 6.71
CA THR A 200 -7.20 -6.33 8.02
C THR A 200 -8.14 -6.92 9.06
N PRO A 201 -7.66 -7.26 10.27
CA PRO A 201 -8.52 -7.69 11.36
C PRO A 201 -9.22 -6.52 12.06
N PHE A 202 -8.81 -5.28 11.76
CA PHE A 202 -9.24 -4.08 12.47
C PHE A 202 -10.43 -3.43 11.78
N THR A 203 -11.41 -2.99 12.54
CA THR A 203 -12.67 -2.41 12.04
C THR A 203 -13.14 -1.22 12.85
N ARG A 204 -12.38 -0.82 13.88
CA ARG A 204 -12.71 0.28 14.77
C ARG A 204 -11.51 1.19 14.91
N ASP A 205 -11.80 2.46 15.13
CA ASP A 205 -10.77 3.46 15.34
C ASP A 205 -9.98 3.18 16.63
N ASP A 206 -8.74 3.68 16.66
CA ASP A 206 -7.77 3.55 17.74
C ASP A 206 -7.36 2.09 18.06
N GLU A 207 -7.57 1.18 17.12
CA GLU A 207 -6.97 -0.16 17.14
C GLU A 207 -5.49 -0.11 16.72
N ALA A 208 -4.73 -1.18 17.00
CA ALA A 208 -3.30 -1.25 16.71
C ALA A 208 -3.01 -1.49 15.21
N LEU A 209 -3.43 -0.56 14.35
CA LEU A 209 -3.41 -0.69 12.89
C LEU A 209 -2.00 -0.94 12.33
N TYR A 210 -0.97 -0.38 12.96
CA TYR A 210 0.47 -0.61 12.73
C TYR A 210 0.93 -2.08 12.81
N THR A 211 0.03 -3.03 13.06
CA THR A 211 0.31 -4.48 13.02
C THR A 211 -0.35 -5.21 11.83
N SER A 212 -0.99 -4.49 10.92
CA SER A 212 -1.69 -5.06 9.75
C SER A 212 -1.49 -4.21 8.49
N ASN A 213 -2.45 -4.27 7.57
CA ASN A 213 -2.46 -3.53 6.32
C ASN A 213 -2.99 -2.12 6.59
N VAL A 214 -2.16 -1.12 6.38
CA VAL A 214 -2.48 0.27 6.72
C VAL A 214 -1.63 1.22 5.89
N VAL A 215 -2.17 2.38 5.53
CA VAL A 215 -1.40 3.52 5.01
C VAL A 215 -1.25 4.56 6.11
N GLU A 216 -0.10 5.24 6.13
CA GLU A 216 0.25 6.12 7.24
C GLU A 216 0.83 7.43 6.72
N ILE A 217 0.53 8.52 7.42
CA ILE A 217 1.21 9.80 7.27
C ILE A 217 1.79 10.26 8.60
N PHE A 218 3.02 10.73 8.53
CA PHE A 218 3.71 11.38 9.64
C PHE A 218 3.94 12.84 9.31
N LEU A 219 3.58 13.74 10.22
CA LEU A 219 3.66 15.19 10.03
C LEU A 219 4.47 15.84 11.15
N ASN A 220 5.48 16.62 10.79
CA ASN A 220 6.19 17.54 11.69
C ASN A 220 6.08 18.96 11.12
N PRO A 221 4.98 19.69 11.42
CA PRO A 221 4.72 21.01 10.84
C PRO A 221 5.75 22.10 11.20
N SER A 222 6.35 22.02 12.39
CA SER A 222 7.41 22.95 12.81
C SER A 222 8.72 22.78 12.02
N GLY A 223 8.94 21.59 11.45
CA GLY A 223 10.20 21.21 10.80
C GLY A 223 11.39 21.02 11.75
N ASP A 224 11.18 21.10 13.07
CA ASP A 224 12.24 21.05 14.10
C ASP A 224 12.65 19.63 14.52
N LEU A 225 12.01 18.61 13.95
CA LEU A 225 12.22 17.19 14.24
C LEU A 225 11.94 16.77 15.70
N ARG A 226 11.11 17.54 16.42
CA ARG A 226 10.75 17.24 17.82
C ARG A 226 9.36 16.63 17.93
N ARG A 227 8.35 17.42 17.62
CA ARG A 227 6.94 17.05 17.77
C ARG A 227 6.36 16.60 16.44
N TYR A 228 5.68 15.47 16.41
CA TYR A 228 5.04 15.00 15.18
C TYR A 228 3.75 14.26 15.47
N ASP A 229 2.91 14.23 14.46
CA ASP A 229 1.64 13.52 14.44
C ASP A 229 1.77 12.30 13.53
N GLU A 230 1.12 11.21 13.93
CA GLU A 230 0.98 9.96 13.19
C GLU A 230 -0.51 9.72 12.97
N ILE A 231 -0.87 9.47 11.71
CA ILE A 231 -2.24 9.17 11.31
C ILE A 231 -2.19 7.96 10.38
N GLU A 232 -2.94 6.93 10.71
CA GLU A 232 -3.00 5.68 9.96
C GLU A 232 -4.45 5.37 9.55
N LEU A 233 -4.62 4.79 8.36
CA LEU A 233 -5.94 4.40 7.85
C LEU A 233 -5.88 2.98 7.27
N ALA A 234 -6.70 2.09 7.81
CA ALA A 234 -6.82 0.71 7.35
C ALA A 234 -7.80 0.59 6.18
N PRO A 235 -7.72 -0.48 5.36
CA PRO A 235 -8.67 -0.70 4.25
C PRO A 235 -10.12 -0.93 4.71
N SER A 236 -10.35 -1.19 6.00
CA SER A 236 -11.68 -1.22 6.61
C SER A 236 -12.26 0.16 6.92
N ASN A 237 -11.52 1.23 6.61
CA ASN A 237 -11.77 2.61 7.01
C ASN A 237 -11.64 2.88 8.52
N ALA A 238 -10.98 1.99 9.28
CA ALA A 238 -10.60 2.27 10.67
C ALA A 238 -9.41 3.24 10.71
N LEU A 239 -9.51 4.27 11.55
CA LEU A 239 -8.49 5.31 11.75
C LEU A 239 -7.69 5.06 13.03
N PHE A 240 -6.40 5.32 13.01
CA PHE A 240 -5.59 5.49 14.22
C PHE A 240 -4.91 6.85 14.15
N ASP A 241 -4.89 7.58 15.26
CA ASP A 241 -4.09 8.80 15.35
C ASP A 241 -3.40 8.95 16.72
N ALA A 242 -2.21 9.55 16.69
CA ALA A 242 -1.41 9.81 17.87
C ALA A 242 -0.51 11.02 17.64
N SER A 243 -0.25 11.79 18.70
CA SER A 243 0.81 12.81 18.67
C SER A 243 1.98 12.39 19.56
N PHE A 244 3.16 12.91 19.25
CA PHE A 244 4.40 12.61 19.98
C PHE A 244 5.15 13.89 20.30
N THR A 245 5.70 13.98 21.51
CA THR A 245 6.53 15.12 21.92
C THR A 245 8.01 14.97 21.54
N GLY A 246 8.39 13.79 21.03
CA GLY A 246 9.74 13.41 20.63
C GLY A 246 9.72 12.07 19.90
N ARG A 247 10.80 11.69 19.21
CA ARG A 247 10.92 10.38 18.55
C ARG A 247 10.59 9.24 19.51
N ARG A 248 9.45 8.56 19.30
CA ARG A 248 8.90 7.51 20.18
C ARG A 248 8.78 7.91 21.65
N GLN A 249 8.54 9.20 21.91
CA GLN A 249 8.42 9.76 23.25
C GLN A 249 7.13 10.56 23.39
N GLY A 250 6.53 10.51 24.58
CA GLY A 250 5.34 11.28 24.92
C GLY A 250 4.18 11.01 23.96
N MET A 251 4.00 9.74 23.58
CA MET A 251 2.86 9.32 22.75
C MET A 251 1.56 9.66 23.47
N ASP A 252 0.73 10.46 22.81
CA ASP A 252 -0.59 10.87 23.27
C ASP A 252 -1.65 10.29 22.34
N LEU A 253 -2.32 9.24 22.82
CA LEU A 253 -3.45 8.57 22.18
C LEU A 253 -4.80 9.28 22.44
N SER A 254 -4.80 10.37 23.21
CA SER A 254 -6.01 11.16 23.46
C SER A 254 -6.18 12.30 22.46
N TRP A 255 -5.08 12.72 21.83
CA TRP A 255 -5.10 13.63 20.68
C TRP A 255 -5.94 13.03 19.56
N SER A 256 -6.57 13.89 18.76
CA SER A 256 -7.24 13.47 17.54
C SER A 256 -6.92 14.43 16.41
N SER A 257 -6.58 13.85 15.26
CA SER A 257 -6.37 14.55 14.01
C SER A 257 -7.61 15.30 13.54
N GLY A 258 -8.81 14.88 13.96
CA GLY A 258 -10.08 15.37 13.42
C GLY A 258 -10.24 15.08 11.92
N ALA A 259 -9.48 14.13 11.38
CA ALA A 259 -9.48 13.84 9.97
C ALA A 259 -10.86 13.32 9.53
N ARG A 260 -11.38 13.86 8.42
CA ARG A 260 -12.43 13.18 7.66
C ARG A 260 -11.73 12.16 6.77
N HIS A 261 -12.23 10.93 6.72
CA HIS A 261 -11.59 9.87 5.96
C HIS A 261 -12.60 8.91 5.31
N ALA A 262 -12.20 8.34 4.19
CA ALA A 262 -12.96 7.34 3.48
C ALA A 262 -12.04 6.39 2.70
N VAL A 263 -12.53 5.17 2.48
CA VAL A 263 -11.83 4.13 1.74
C VAL A 263 -12.75 3.57 0.67
N HIS A 264 -12.19 3.36 -0.52
CA HIS A 264 -12.82 2.60 -1.60
C HIS A 264 -12.01 1.35 -1.91
N LEU A 265 -12.70 0.20 -2.04
CA LEU A 265 -12.09 -1.08 -2.35
C LEU A 265 -12.36 -1.45 -3.81
N ASP A 266 -11.31 -1.75 -4.56
CA ASP A 266 -11.36 -2.43 -5.86
C ASP A 266 -11.02 -3.91 -5.62
N GLY A 267 -11.94 -4.59 -4.93
CA GLY A 267 -11.74 -5.94 -4.38
C GLY A 267 -12.72 -6.30 -3.26
N THR A 268 -12.42 -7.38 -2.55
CA THR A 268 -13.21 -7.91 -1.44
C THR A 268 -12.39 -7.94 -0.15
N LEU A 269 -12.83 -7.17 0.87
CA LEU A 269 -12.14 -7.16 2.16
C LEU A 269 -12.18 -8.52 2.85
N ASN A 270 -11.01 -9.02 3.26
CA ASN A 270 -10.81 -10.24 4.04
C ASN A 270 -11.29 -11.54 3.35
N ASP A 271 -11.23 -11.60 2.02
CA ASP A 271 -11.54 -12.82 1.26
C ASP A 271 -10.33 -13.34 0.46
N SER A 272 -9.49 -14.17 1.07
CA SER A 272 -8.28 -14.68 0.40
C SER A 272 -8.53 -15.71 -0.72
N ARG A 273 -9.80 -15.90 -1.13
CA ARG A 273 -10.20 -16.83 -2.20
C ARG A 273 -10.24 -16.16 -3.57
N ASP A 274 -10.30 -14.83 -3.63
CA ASP A 274 -10.24 -14.07 -4.87
C ASP A 274 -8.89 -13.33 -5.02
N VAL A 275 -8.80 -12.49 -6.05
CA VAL A 275 -7.64 -11.65 -6.31
C VAL A 275 -8.15 -10.24 -6.53
N ASP A 276 -7.74 -9.37 -5.63
CA ASP A 276 -8.10 -7.96 -5.64
C ASP A 276 -7.21 -7.13 -6.57
N ARG A 277 -7.63 -5.90 -6.88
CA ARG A 277 -6.76 -4.92 -7.55
C ARG A 277 -6.10 -4.00 -6.53
N GLY A 278 -6.83 -3.65 -5.47
CA GLY A 278 -6.33 -2.84 -4.39
C GLY A 278 -7.38 -1.91 -3.81
N TRP A 279 -6.93 -0.82 -3.22
CA TRP A 279 -7.81 0.11 -2.53
C TRP A 279 -7.25 1.53 -2.56
N THR A 280 -8.15 2.48 -2.34
CA THR A 280 -7.84 3.90 -2.23
C THR A 280 -8.33 4.44 -0.91
N ALA A 281 -7.57 5.38 -0.37
CA ALA A 281 -7.85 6.04 0.90
C ALA A 281 -7.77 7.54 0.67
N GLU A 282 -8.72 8.30 1.21
CA GLU A 282 -8.72 9.76 1.21
C GLU A 282 -8.86 10.29 2.62
N LEU A 283 -8.11 11.34 2.92
CA LEU A 283 -8.15 12.06 4.18
C LEU A 283 -8.19 13.57 3.93
N ALA A 284 -9.00 14.28 4.71
CA ALA A 284 -8.89 15.72 4.92
C ALA A 284 -8.54 15.96 6.39
N ILE A 285 -7.33 16.46 6.64
CA ILE A 285 -6.76 16.67 7.97
C ILE A 285 -6.83 18.17 8.29
N PRO A 286 -7.66 18.62 9.25
CA PRO A 286 -7.75 20.02 9.62
C PRO A 286 -6.44 20.54 10.22
N PHE A 287 -5.94 21.67 9.72
CA PHE A 287 -4.74 22.31 10.27
C PHE A 287 -4.89 22.71 11.73
N ALA A 288 -6.10 23.07 12.13
CA ALA A 288 -6.42 23.46 13.50
C ALA A 288 -6.13 22.37 14.54
N ASN A 289 -6.09 21.10 14.11
CA ASN A 289 -5.88 19.96 15.00
C ASN A 289 -4.41 19.49 15.01
N LEU A 290 -3.61 19.88 14.03
CA LEU A 290 -2.20 19.46 13.94
C LEU A 290 -1.36 20.08 15.04
N THR A 291 -0.44 19.28 15.57
CA THR A 291 0.45 19.73 16.63
C THR A 291 1.73 20.33 16.05
N GLY A 292 2.41 21.19 16.82
CA GLY A 292 3.65 21.83 16.35
C GLY A 292 3.47 22.83 15.21
N MET A 293 2.24 23.23 14.89
CA MET A 293 1.95 24.25 13.89
C MET A 293 2.54 25.61 14.29
N PRO A 294 3.42 26.22 13.48
CA PRO A 294 3.96 27.55 13.78
C PRO A 294 2.92 28.66 13.60
N ARG A 295 1.85 28.39 12.84
CA ARG A 295 0.73 29.28 12.52
C ARG A 295 -0.55 28.45 12.36
N PRO A 296 -1.76 29.02 12.48
CA PRO A 296 -3.02 28.28 12.34
C PRO A 296 -3.20 27.56 11.00
N ARG A 297 -2.52 28.03 9.94
CA ARG A 297 -2.48 27.39 8.62
C ARG A 297 -1.14 27.69 7.91
N PRO A 298 -0.72 26.84 6.96
CA PRO A 298 0.45 27.11 6.11
C PRO A 298 0.28 28.37 5.26
N ARG A 299 1.40 28.88 4.76
CA ARG A 299 1.44 29.84 3.66
C ARG A 299 2.27 29.27 2.53
N ARG A 300 2.05 29.79 1.32
CA ARG A 300 2.94 29.53 0.19
C ARG A 300 4.41 29.73 0.59
N GLY A 301 5.24 28.75 0.27
CA GLY A 301 6.66 28.70 0.59
C GLY A 301 7.00 28.08 1.95
N ASP A 302 6.01 27.85 2.83
CA ASP A 302 6.25 27.14 4.08
C ASP A 302 6.71 25.70 3.80
N THR A 303 7.54 25.17 4.70
CA THR A 303 8.07 23.80 4.59
C THR A 303 7.86 23.03 5.87
N TRP A 304 7.38 21.79 5.74
CA TRP A 304 7.28 20.83 6.84
C TRP A 304 8.20 19.64 6.59
N ARG A 305 8.39 18.83 7.65
CA ARG A 305 8.95 17.49 7.51
C ARG A 305 7.82 16.48 7.57
N PHE A 306 7.83 15.51 6.66
CA PHE A 306 6.77 14.51 6.59
C PHE A 306 7.26 13.18 6.02
N ASN A 307 6.48 12.13 6.21
CA ASN A 307 6.64 10.93 5.41
C ASN A 307 5.32 10.21 5.23
N LEU A 308 5.32 9.29 4.26
CA LEU A 308 4.18 8.46 3.94
C LEU A 308 4.64 7.01 3.94
N TYR A 309 3.85 6.15 4.55
CA TYR A 309 4.15 4.74 4.67
C TYR A 309 2.98 3.87 4.28
N ARG A 310 3.29 2.60 4.05
CA ARG A 310 2.32 1.52 4.08
C ARG A 310 2.96 0.34 4.80
N LEU A 311 2.24 -0.26 5.73
CA LEU A 311 2.51 -1.64 6.13
C LEU A 311 1.55 -2.53 5.37
N ARG A 312 2.08 -3.50 4.63
CA ARG A 312 1.29 -4.53 3.98
C ARG A 312 1.49 -5.83 4.75
N GLN A 313 0.54 -6.14 5.63
CA GLN A 313 0.60 -7.32 6.49
C GLN A 313 -0.79 -7.94 6.66
N GLY A 314 -0.87 -9.24 6.36
CA GLY A 314 -2.09 -10.04 6.44
C GLY A 314 -1.78 -11.54 6.41
N PRO A 315 -2.81 -12.40 6.56
CA PRO A 315 -2.65 -13.85 6.46
C PRO A 315 -1.94 -14.26 5.16
N GLY A 316 -0.90 -15.08 5.25
CA GLY A 316 -0.16 -15.55 4.06
C GLY A 316 0.76 -14.51 3.39
N GLN A 317 0.74 -13.24 3.79
CA GLN A 317 1.57 -12.21 3.18
C GLN A 317 2.94 -12.08 3.86
N PRO A 318 4.04 -11.95 3.10
CA PRO A 318 5.31 -11.52 3.65
C PRO A 318 5.17 -10.05 4.06
N GLY A 319 5.01 -9.79 5.36
CA GLY A 319 4.92 -8.42 5.89
C GLY A 319 5.94 -7.49 5.24
N GLU A 320 5.46 -6.43 4.59
CA GLU A 320 6.27 -5.50 3.80
C GLU A 320 5.99 -4.06 4.23
N GLY A 321 7.01 -3.38 4.73
CA GLY A 321 6.96 -1.94 4.97
C GLY A 321 7.40 -1.17 3.72
N GLN A 322 6.61 -0.18 3.34
CA GLN A 322 6.81 0.68 2.17
C GLN A 322 6.85 2.14 2.62
N ALA A 323 7.60 2.97 1.88
CA ALA A 323 7.78 4.37 2.22
C ALA A 323 7.96 5.24 0.98
N TYR A 324 7.49 6.49 1.05
CA TYR A 324 7.85 7.54 0.09
C TYR A 324 9.33 7.93 0.25
N SER A 325 9.76 8.25 1.48
CA SER A 325 11.17 8.46 1.85
C SER A 325 11.65 7.32 2.75
N PRO A 326 12.34 6.29 2.23
CA PRO A 326 12.66 5.09 3.00
C PRO A 326 13.65 5.41 4.14
N PRO A 327 13.32 5.05 5.40
CA PRO A 327 14.20 5.34 6.53
C PRO A 327 15.49 4.50 6.52
N MET A 328 15.45 3.26 5.99
CA MET A 328 16.56 2.31 5.92
C MET A 328 17.23 1.99 7.28
N VAL A 329 16.51 2.25 8.37
CA VAL A 329 16.96 2.01 9.76
C VAL A 329 16.00 1.14 10.57
N GLY A 330 14.97 0.57 9.94
CA GLY A 330 13.99 -0.30 10.60
C GLY A 330 13.02 0.42 11.53
N ASP A 331 12.90 1.75 11.40
CA ASP A 331 12.02 2.57 12.23
C ASP A 331 11.35 3.66 11.39
N PHE A 332 10.02 3.71 11.40
CA PHE A 332 9.24 4.74 10.70
C PHE A 332 9.29 6.08 11.44
N HIS A 333 9.51 6.08 12.76
CA HIS A 333 9.66 7.30 13.56
C HIS A 333 11.06 7.96 13.40
N ALA A 334 11.80 7.65 12.33
CA ALA A 334 13.08 8.27 12.03
C ALA A 334 12.88 9.63 11.35
N LEU A 335 12.55 10.66 12.14
CA LEU A 335 12.22 12.02 11.66
C LEU A 335 13.33 12.65 10.80
N ASP A 336 14.61 12.32 11.05
CA ASP A 336 15.74 12.76 10.24
C ASP A 336 15.65 12.26 8.78
N ARG A 337 14.88 11.19 8.54
CA ARG A 337 14.64 10.57 7.23
C ARG A 337 13.37 11.04 6.54
N PHE A 338 12.60 11.93 7.16
CA PHE A 338 11.41 12.49 6.56
C PHE A 338 11.76 13.28 5.30
N ALA A 339 10.86 13.29 4.33
CA ALA A 339 10.89 14.19 3.20
C ALA A 339 10.59 15.64 3.63
N THR A 340 10.73 16.58 2.70
CA THR A 340 10.28 17.97 2.88
C THR A 340 8.97 18.16 2.13
N LEU A 341 7.94 18.68 2.81
CA LEU A 341 6.68 19.08 2.19
C LEU A 341 6.70 20.60 2.01
N ARG A 342 6.65 21.11 0.78
CA ARG A 342 6.66 22.55 0.49
C ARG A 342 5.30 22.99 -0.02
N PHE A 343 4.70 24.01 0.60
CA PHE A 343 3.40 24.53 0.20
C PHE A 343 3.52 25.49 -0.98
N ASP A 344 2.64 25.35 -1.97
CA ASP A 344 2.53 26.24 -3.14
C ASP A 344 1.07 26.47 -3.52
N ASP A 345 0.82 27.54 -4.28
CA ASP A 345 -0.53 27.91 -4.74
C ASP A 345 -0.97 27.15 -6.00
#